data_AF-A0A077MGD7-F1
#
_entry.id   AF-A0A077MGD7-F1
#
_cell.length_a   1.000
_cell.length_b   1.000
_cell.length_c   1.000
_cell.angle_alpha   90.00
_cell.angle_beta   90.00
_cell.angle_gamma   90.00
#
_symmetry.space_group_name_H-M   'P 1'
#
loop_
_entity.id
_entity.type
_entity.pdbx_description
1 polymer ?
#
loop_
_entity_poly.entity_id
_entity_poly.type
_entity_poly.pdbx_seq_one_letter_code
_entity_poly.pdbx_strand_id
1 'polypeptide(L)'
;MNTPTPSATDHRHTKRAGSVPTTLQSALAKEPDASIDRVLQIAEGLSDLPNGAYPCLNPKCRNPCTYPAKGTRGHRPQRFCSRECRLKFERAQSRLAWEVRRLEELRELPMTTRLGVLLNREISRRQWALDRYPTLEAEVGQPKSPANGNEPR
;
A
#
# COMPACT_ATOMS: atom_id res chain seq x y z
N MET A 1 -55.44 7.31 21.70
CA MET A 1 -54.46 6.61 22.57
C MET A 1 -53.15 6.62 21.79
N ASN A 2 -52.25 7.54 22.15
CA ASN A 2 -51.04 7.82 21.38
C ASN A 2 -49.87 7.06 22.02
N THR A 3 -49.26 6.14 21.29
CA THR A 3 -48.01 5.46 21.66
C THR A 3 -46.83 6.41 21.38
N PRO A 4 -45.95 6.69 22.36
CA PRO A 4 -44.75 7.47 22.12
C PRO A 4 -43.66 6.58 21.51
N THR A 5 -43.06 7.07 20.42
CA THR A 5 -41.88 6.53 19.76
C THR A 5 -40.68 6.54 20.72
N PRO A 6 -39.88 5.47 20.82
CA PRO A 6 -38.62 5.54 21.58
C PRO A 6 -37.63 6.44 20.85
N SER A 7 -37.34 7.59 21.46
CA SER A 7 -36.27 8.50 21.08
C SER A 7 -34.93 7.78 21.21
N ALA A 8 -34.19 7.65 20.12
CA ALA A 8 -32.82 7.16 20.13
C ALA A 8 -31.95 8.12 20.95
N THR A 9 -31.52 7.68 22.12
CA THR A 9 -30.54 8.40 22.94
C THR A 9 -29.19 8.32 22.23
N ASP A 10 -28.83 9.39 21.53
CA ASP A 10 -27.50 9.58 20.95
C ASP A 10 -26.50 9.74 22.11
N HIS A 11 -25.91 8.63 22.53
CA HIS A 11 -24.80 8.61 23.46
C HIS A 11 -23.59 9.24 22.78
N ARG A 12 -23.51 10.57 22.85
CA ARG A 12 -22.31 11.34 22.52
C ARG A 12 -21.18 10.89 23.43
N HIS A 13 -20.43 9.89 23.00
CA HIS A 13 -19.09 9.63 23.50
C HIS A 13 -18.23 10.85 23.17
N THR A 14 -18.10 11.77 24.13
CA THR A 14 -17.04 12.78 24.12
C THR A 14 -15.72 12.11 24.43
N LYS A 15 -15.23 11.27 23.51
CA LYS A 15 -13.80 10.93 23.48
C LYS A 15 -13.09 12.20 23.01
N ARG A 16 -12.35 12.83 23.93
CA ARG A 16 -11.38 13.88 23.59
C ARG A 16 -10.58 13.38 22.39
N ALA A 17 -10.65 14.10 21.28
CA ALA A 17 -9.79 13.82 20.13
C ALA A 17 -8.34 13.86 20.64
N GLY A 18 -7.65 12.71 20.59
CA GLY A 18 -6.23 12.68 20.89
C GLY A 18 -5.52 13.69 19.99
N SER A 19 -4.57 14.45 20.53
CA SER A 19 -3.78 15.40 19.75
C SER A 19 -3.19 14.69 18.53
N VAL A 20 -3.39 15.27 17.34
CA VAL A 20 -2.84 14.75 16.10
C VAL A 20 -1.31 14.64 16.26
N PRO A 21 -0.70 13.48 15.97
CA PRO A 21 0.74 13.33 16.06
C PRO A 21 1.46 14.34 15.16
N THR A 22 2.59 14.85 15.61
CA THR A 22 3.37 15.83 14.84
C THR A 22 3.97 15.10 13.62
N THR A 23 3.67 15.56 12.41
CA THR A 23 4.23 14.95 11.20
C THR A 23 5.59 15.55 10.86
N LEU A 24 6.42 14.80 10.12
CA LEU A 24 7.70 15.32 9.60
C LEU A 24 7.50 16.61 8.80
N GLN A 25 6.45 16.67 7.98
CA GLN A 25 6.09 17.88 7.24
C GLN A 25 5.89 19.08 8.17
N SER A 26 5.13 18.92 9.26
CA SER A 26 4.85 20.01 10.21
C SER A 26 6.08 20.40 11.03
N ALA A 27 7.01 19.48 11.27
CA ALA A 27 8.28 19.76 11.95
C ALA A 27 9.24 20.54 11.05
N LEU A 28 9.38 20.13 9.78
CA LEU A 28 10.24 20.82 8.80
C LEU A 28 9.71 22.20 8.43
N ALA A 29 8.39 22.43 8.46
CA ALA A 29 7.82 23.75 8.26
C ALA A 29 8.25 24.79 9.31
N LYS A 30 8.69 24.34 10.50
CA LYS A 30 9.18 25.22 11.58
C LYS A 30 10.67 25.51 11.48
N GLU A 31 11.42 24.67 10.78
CA GLU A 31 12.87 24.76 10.61
C GLU A 31 13.21 24.58 9.11
N PRO A 32 12.83 25.53 8.23
CA PRO A 32 12.97 25.37 6.78
C PRO A 32 14.43 25.26 6.33
N ASP A 33 15.36 25.83 7.10
CA ASP A 33 16.81 25.82 6.85
C ASP A 33 17.55 24.74 7.66
N ALA A 34 16.84 23.72 8.15
CA ALA A 34 17.44 22.62 8.91
C ALA A 34 18.52 21.88 8.10
N SER A 35 19.66 21.60 8.72
CA SER A 35 20.70 20.75 8.14
C SER A 35 20.22 19.31 7.99
N ILE A 36 20.88 18.52 7.13
CA ILE A 36 20.56 17.10 6.93
C ILE A 36 20.56 16.33 8.24
N ASP A 37 21.56 16.53 9.10
CA ASP A 37 21.66 15.88 10.41
C ASP A 37 20.47 16.24 11.30
N ARG A 38 20.03 17.51 11.25
CA ARG A 38 18.86 17.99 11.99
C ARG A 38 17.57 17.36 11.48
N VAL A 39 17.41 17.24 10.16
CA VAL A 39 16.26 16.57 9.54
C VAL A 39 16.18 15.09 9.95
N LEU A 40 17.31 14.38 9.96
CA LEU A 40 17.38 12.98 10.39
C LEU A 40 17.04 12.81 11.87
N GLN A 41 17.55 13.71 12.73
CA GLN A 41 17.22 13.73 14.15
C GLN A 41 15.73 13.99 14.40
N ILE A 42 15.14 14.93 13.66
CA ILE A 42 13.69 15.18 13.69
C ILE A 42 12.94 13.91 13.27
N ALA A 43 13.31 13.29 12.14
CA ALA A 43 12.65 12.09 11.65
C ALA A 43 12.71 10.91 12.63
N GLU A 44 13.85 10.68 13.29
CA GLU A 44 13.99 9.63 14.31
C GLU A 44 13.18 9.94 15.58
N GLY A 45 13.11 11.22 15.97
CA GLY A 45 12.28 11.70 17.09
C GLY A 45 10.78 11.64 16.84
N LEU A 46 10.33 11.60 15.57
CA LEU A 46 8.94 11.51 15.14
C LEU A 46 8.48 10.07 14.86
N SER A 47 9.03 9.08 15.56
CA SER A 47 8.83 7.65 15.31
C SER A 47 7.42 7.12 15.61
N ASP A 48 6.41 7.70 14.94
CA ASP A 48 5.08 7.12 14.72
C ASP A 48 5.10 6.06 13.60
N LEU A 49 6.29 5.78 13.03
CA LEU A 49 6.47 4.63 12.18
C LEU A 49 6.13 3.37 12.99
N PRO A 50 5.20 2.53 12.51
CA PRO A 50 4.86 1.28 13.18
C PRO A 50 6.13 0.46 13.47
N ASN A 51 6.50 0.35 14.74
CA ASN A 51 7.61 -0.50 15.23
C ASN A 51 7.27 -2.00 15.14
N GLY A 52 6.22 -2.35 14.40
CA GLY A 52 5.63 -3.67 14.33
C GLY A 52 5.79 -4.33 12.96
N ALA A 53 5.31 -5.55 12.88
CA ALA A 53 5.25 -6.25 11.61
C ALA A 53 4.08 -5.75 10.75
N TYR A 54 4.33 -5.59 9.46
CA TYR A 54 3.29 -5.29 8.47
C TYR A 54 2.71 -6.58 7.91
N PRO A 55 1.44 -6.60 7.49
CA PRO A 55 0.92 -7.76 6.77
C PRO A 55 1.70 -7.99 5.47
N CYS A 56 1.87 -9.25 5.10
CA CYS A 56 2.39 -9.60 3.79
C CYS A 56 1.54 -8.94 2.69
N LEU A 57 2.21 -8.37 1.70
CA LEU A 57 1.55 -7.64 0.60
C LEU A 57 0.74 -8.57 -0.32
N ASN A 58 0.89 -9.90 -0.20
CA ASN A 58 -0.07 -10.85 -0.78
C ASN A 58 -1.38 -10.83 0.04
N PRO A 59 -2.52 -10.36 -0.52
CA PRO A 59 -3.77 -10.22 0.23
C PRO A 59 -4.35 -11.54 0.76
N LYS A 60 -3.90 -12.68 0.22
CA LYS A 60 -4.28 -14.02 0.69
C LYS A 60 -3.39 -14.55 1.83
N CYS A 61 -2.30 -13.85 2.14
CA CYS A 61 -1.38 -14.21 3.20
C CYS A 61 -1.67 -13.35 4.44
N ARG A 62 -1.74 -13.97 5.61
CA ARG A 62 -1.91 -13.27 6.90
C ARG A 62 -0.60 -13.15 7.68
N ASN A 63 0.51 -13.66 7.13
CA ASN A 63 1.77 -13.67 7.83
C ASN A 63 2.34 -12.25 7.94
N PRO A 64 2.88 -11.89 9.10
CA PRO A 64 3.60 -10.64 9.29
C PRO A 64 4.93 -10.62 8.53
N CYS A 65 5.32 -9.44 8.06
CA CYS A 65 6.63 -9.09 7.51
C CYS A 65 7.25 -8.04 8.43
N THR A 66 8.41 -8.34 9.00
CA THR A 66 9.10 -7.45 9.93
C THR A 66 10.17 -6.63 9.21
N TYR A 67 10.37 -5.41 9.69
CA TYR A 67 11.56 -4.64 9.33
C TYR A 67 12.80 -5.37 9.90
N PRO A 68 13.89 -5.55 9.14
CA PRO A 68 15.09 -6.21 9.65
C PRO A 68 15.72 -5.42 10.80
N ALA A 69 16.17 -6.11 11.84
CA ALA A 69 16.90 -5.47 12.95
C ALA A 69 18.19 -4.82 12.43
N LYS A 70 18.56 -3.68 13.03
CA LYS A 70 19.82 -2.95 12.72
C LYS A 70 20.99 -3.94 12.74
N GLY A 71 21.74 -4.04 11.64
CA GLY A 71 22.97 -4.86 11.55
C GLY A 71 22.87 -6.19 10.80
N THR A 72 21.68 -6.62 10.36
CA THR A 72 21.54 -7.79 9.47
C THR A 72 21.48 -7.35 7.99
N ARG A 73 21.95 -8.21 7.07
CA ARG A 73 22.14 -7.92 5.63
C ARG A 73 20.93 -7.18 5.02
N GLY A 74 21.14 -5.93 4.64
CA GLY A 74 20.20 -5.10 3.89
C GLY A 74 19.10 -4.48 4.75
N HIS A 75 19.14 -3.15 4.90
CA HIS A 75 18.13 -2.34 5.61
C HIS A 75 16.79 -2.24 4.89
N ARG A 76 16.40 -3.23 4.08
CA ARG A 76 15.20 -3.14 3.26
C ARG A 76 14.08 -4.01 3.83
N PRO A 77 12.90 -3.43 4.10
CA PRO A 77 11.75 -4.21 4.54
C PRO A 77 11.36 -5.21 3.45
N GLN A 78 11.19 -6.47 3.84
CA GLN A 78 10.60 -7.45 2.94
C GLN A 78 9.11 -7.18 2.84
N ARG A 79 8.62 -6.87 1.63
CA ARG A 79 7.17 -6.70 1.36
C ARG A 79 6.41 -8.03 1.39
N PHE A 80 7.14 -9.14 1.26
CA PHE A 80 6.60 -10.50 1.22
C PHE A 80 7.32 -11.37 2.23
N CYS A 81 6.59 -12.23 2.94
CA CYS A 81 7.18 -13.16 3.89
C CYS A 81 7.94 -14.32 3.22
N SER A 82 7.74 -14.51 1.91
CA SER A 82 8.43 -15.54 1.12
C SER A 82 8.42 -15.21 -0.37
N ARG A 83 9.36 -15.82 -1.12
CA ARG A 83 9.38 -15.79 -2.59
C ARG A 83 8.08 -16.33 -3.18
N GLU A 84 7.51 -17.37 -2.58
CA GLU A 84 6.25 -17.96 -3.02
C GLU A 84 5.09 -16.96 -2.89
N CYS A 85 5.00 -16.19 -1.80
CA CYS A 85 3.99 -15.16 -1.64
C CYS A 85 4.11 -14.06 -2.70
N ARG A 86 5.34 -13.66 -3.04
CA ARG A 86 5.60 -12.73 -4.14
C ARG A 86 5.10 -13.29 -5.48
N LEU A 87 5.43 -14.54 -5.82
CA LEU A 87 4.99 -15.15 -7.08
C LEU A 87 3.47 -15.30 -7.16
N LYS A 88 2.81 -15.69 -6.05
CA LYS A 88 1.34 -15.76 -5.97
C LYS A 88 0.70 -14.38 -6.14
N PHE A 89 1.31 -13.35 -5.56
CA PHE A 89 0.89 -11.96 -5.73
C PHE A 89 0.99 -11.52 -7.18
N GLU A 90 2.17 -11.62 -7.79
CA GLU A 90 2.44 -11.17 -9.17
C GLU A 90 1.52 -11.89 -10.17
N ARG A 91 1.35 -13.22 -10.02
CA ARG A 91 0.42 -14.00 -10.87
C ARG A 91 -1.02 -13.53 -10.73
N ALA A 92 -1.48 -13.28 -9.50
CA ALA A 92 -2.85 -12.83 -9.26
C ALA A 92 -3.07 -11.41 -9.82
N GLN A 93 -2.12 -10.50 -9.65
CA GLN A 93 -2.14 -9.16 -10.19
C GLN A 93 -2.20 -9.17 -11.72
N SER A 94 -1.28 -9.89 -12.37
CA SER A 94 -1.25 -9.99 -13.84
C SER A 94 -2.51 -10.62 -14.41
N ARG A 95 -3.03 -11.67 -13.77
CA ARG A 95 -4.30 -12.30 -14.18
C ARG A 95 -5.47 -11.31 -14.08
N LEU A 96 -5.61 -10.63 -12.95
CA LEU A 96 -6.71 -9.67 -12.74
C LEU A 96 -6.62 -8.49 -13.73
N ALA A 97 -5.43 -7.95 -13.96
CA ALA A 97 -5.21 -6.90 -14.95
C ALA A 97 -5.59 -7.35 -16.37
N TRP A 98 -5.18 -8.56 -16.75
CA TRP A 98 -5.58 -9.16 -18.03
C TRP A 98 -7.10 -9.37 -18.13
N GLU A 99 -7.74 -9.88 -17.08
CA GLU A 99 -9.20 -10.09 -17.07
C GLU A 99 -9.97 -8.77 -17.19
N VAL A 100 -9.54 -7.71 -16.49
CA VAL A 100 -10.15 -6.38 -16.61
C VAL A 100 -10.04 -5.88 -18.04
N ARG A 101 -8.83 -5.87 -18.61
CA ARG A 101 -8.61 -5.46 -20.01
C ARG A 101 -9.47 -6.28 -20.97
N ARG A 102 -9.52 -7.60 -20.79
CA ARG A 102 -10.28 -8.48 -21.68
C ARG A 102 -11.79 -8.22 -21.61
N LEU A 103 -12.32 -7.87 -20.44
CA LEU A 103 -13.72 -7.49 -20.28
C LEU A 103 -13.99 -6.09 -20.84
N GLU A 104 -13.06 -5.16 -20.70
CA GLU A 104 -13.17 -3.82 -21.29
C GLU A 104 -13.21 -3.88 -22.82
N GLU A 105 -12.42 -4.75 -23.46
CA GLU A 105 -12.47 -5.00 -24.91
C GLU A 105 -13.87 -5.46 -25.40
N LEU A 106 -14.67 -6.11 -24.54
CA LEU A 106 -16.02 -6.52 -24.92
C LEU A 106 -16.99 -5.34 -25.03
N ARG A 107 -16.69 -4.18 -24.45
CA ARG A 107 -17.56 -3.00 -24.49
C ARG A 107 -17.78 -2.47 -25.91
N GLU A 108 -16.85 -2.75 -26.82
CA GLU A 108 -16.92 -2.34 -28.23
C GLU A 108 -17.91 -3.19 -29.05
N LEU A 109 -18.37 -4.32 -28.51
CA LEU A 109 -19.31 -5.20 -29.19
C LEU A 109 -20.76 -4.72 -29.02
N PRO A 110 -21.61 -4.85 -30.05
CA PRO A 110 -23.02 -4.56 -29.92
C PRO A 110 -23.66 -5.51 -28.90
N MET A 111 -24.30 -4.96 -27.88
CA MET A 111 -24.91 -5.74 -26.81
C MET A 111 -26.19 -5.08 -26.27
N THR A 112 -27.02 -5.88 -25.62
CA THR A 112 -28.22 -5.38 -24.92
C THR A 112 -27.84 -4.64 -23.64
N THR A 113 -28.72 -3.74 -23.17
CA THR A 113 -28.53 -3.01 -21.91
C THR A 113 -28.28 -3.94 -20.73
N ARG A 114 -29.00 -5.07 -20.65
CA ARG A 114 -28.83 -6.06 -19.58
C ARG A 114 -27.43 -6.66 -19.58
N LEU A 115 -26.91 -7.02 -20.75
CA LEU A 115 -25.55 -7.55 -20.88
C LEU A 115 -24.50 -6.49 -20.52
N GLY A 116 -24.73 -5.23 -20.91
CA GLY A 116 -23.85 -4.11 -20.53
C GLY A 116 -23.77 -3.90 -19.01
N VAL A 117 -24.90 -3.97 -18.29
CA VAL A 117 -24.91 -3.88 -16.82
C VAL A 117 -24.14 -5.03 -16.17
N LEU A 118 -24.32 -6.26 -16.67
CA LEU A 118 -23.60 -7.43 -16.17
C LEU A 118 -22.09 -7.32 -16.43
N LEU A 119 -21.70 -6.88 -17.63
CA LEU A 119 -20.30 -6.65 -17.99
C LEU A 119 -19.64 -5.62 -17.05
N ASN A 120 -20.31 -4.49 -16.84
CA ASN A 120 -19.82 -3.44 -15.92
C ASN A 120 -19.64 -3.97 -14.50
N ARG A 121 -20.59 -4.76 -13.99
CA ARG A 121 -20.48 -5.39 -12.67
C ARG A 121 -19.25 -6.30 -12.58
N GLU A 122 -18.97 -7.08 -13.60
CA GLU A 122 -17.82 -7.99 -13.62
C GLU A 122 -16.48 -7.25 -13.73
N ILE A 123 -16.43 -6.15 -14.49
CA ILE A 123 -15.27 -5.23 -14.53
C ILE A 123 -15.02 -4.63 -13.15
N SER A 124 -16.05 -4.02 -12.53
CA SER A 124 -15.92 -3.37 -11.22
C SER A 124 -15.49 -4.35 -10.12
N ARG A 125 -15.99 -5.60 -10.14
CA ARG A 125 -15.57 -6.61 -9.16
C ARG A 125 -14.07 -6.93 -9.26
N ARG A 126 -13.53 -6.99 -10.48
CA ARG A 126 -12.11 -7.31 -10.71
C ARG A 126 -11.21 -6.12 -10.44
N GLN A 127 -11.63 -4.91 -10.79
CA GLN A 127 -10.95 -3.69 -10.39
C GLN A 127 -10.85 -3.59 -8.86
N TRP A 128 -11.98 -3.79 -8.15
CA TRP A 128 -11.98 -3.83 -6.68
C TRP A 128 -11.04 -4.90 -6.10
N ALA A 129 -10.93 -6.06 -6.74
CA ALA A 129 -9.96 -7.08 -6.33
C ALA A 129 -8.52 -6.63 -6.61
N LEU A 130 -8.27 -6.02 -7.77
CA LEU A 130 -6.96 -5.53 -8.21
C LEU A 130 -6.44 -4.39 -7.33
N ASP A 131 -7.30 -3.57 -6.74
CA ASP A 131 -6.92 -2.49 -5.81
C ASP A 131 -6.12 -2.98 -4.59
N ARG A 132 -6.23 -4.27 -4.25
CA ARG A 132 -5.45 -4.92 -3.18
C ARG A 132 -4.05 -5.32 -3.62
N TYR A 133 -3.73 -5.15 -4.90
CA TYR A 133 -2.46 -5.50 -5.52
C TYR A 133 -1.75 -4.24 -6.01
N PRO A 134 -1.04 -3.51 -5.13
CA PRO A 134 -0.38 -2.27 -5.52
C PRO A 134 0.70 -2.54 -6.58
N THR A 135 0.86 -1.59 -7.49
CA THR A 135 1.94 -1.63 -8.48
C THR A 135 3.27 -1.55 -7.74
N LEU A 136 4.05 -2.62 -7.85
CA LEU A 136 5.43 -2.59 -7.39
C LEU A 136 6.22 -1.87 -8.48
N GLU A 137 6.27 -0.54 -8.42
CA GLU A 137 7.23 0.18 -9.25
C GLU A 137 8.61 -0.44 -9.01
N ALA A 138 9.19 -0.95 -10.09
CA ALA A 138 10.53 -1.51 -10.09
C ALA A 138 11.43 -0.43 -9.50
N GLU A 139 12.23 -0.82 -8.51
CA GLU A 139 13.20 0.02 -7.82
C GLU A 139 13.86 1.03 -8.76
N VAL A 140 13.36 2.27 -8.73
CA VAL A 140 14.02 3.40 -9.35
C VAL A 140 15.32 3.59 -8.57
N GLY A 141 16.44 3.28 -9.20
CA GLY A 141 17.76 3.74 -8.78
C GLY A 141 18.66 2.71 -8.12
N GLN A 142 19.18 1.76 -8.91
CA GLN A 142 20.59 1.43 -8.77
C GLN A 142 21.23 1.48 -10.17
N PRO A 143 21.98 2.56 -10.51
CA PRO A 143 22.88 2.47 -11.65
C PRO A 143 23.86 1.34 -11.36
N LYS A 144 23.86 0.31 -12.21
CA LYS A 144 24.96 -0.64 -12.26
C LYS A 144 26.18 0.17 -12.69
N SER A 145 27.03 0.55 -11.74
CA SER A 145 28.37 1.03 -12.09
C SER A 145 29.05 -0.05 -12.94
N PRO A 146 29.65 0.31 -14.09
CA PRO A 146 30.42 -0.64 -14.86
C PRO A 146 31.61 -1.08 -14.01
N ALA A 147 31.79 -2.39 -13.87
CA ALA A 147 33.00 -2.96 -13.31
C ALA A 147 34.16 -2.62 -14.26
N ASN A 148 34.91 -1.57 -13.90
CA ASN A 148 36.19 -1.27 -14.51
C ASN A 148 37.20 -2.34 -14.12
N GLY A 149 37.86 -2.89 -15.14
CA GLY A 149 39.28 -3.22 -15.15
C GLY A 149 39.76 -4.33 -14.22
N ASN A 150 40.13 -5.47 -14.81
CA ASN A 150 41.43 -6.07 -14.52
C ASN A 150 41.82 -7.03 -15.64
N GLU A 151 42.60 -6.49 -16.58
CA GLU A 151 43.54 -7.24 -17.40
C GLU A 151 44.81 -7.41 -16.56
N PRO A 152 45.42 -8.61 -16.52
CA PRO A 152 46.86 -8.66 -16.41
C PRO A 152 47.49 -9.55 -17.50
N ARG A 153 48.40 -8.88 -18.23
CA ARG A 153 49.59 -9.35 -18.96
C ARG A 153 49.70 -10.81 -19.41
#